data_AF-K2ERF7-F1
#
_entry.id   AF-K2ERF7-F1
#
_cell.length_a   1.000
_cell.length_b   1.000
_cell.length_c   1.000
_cell.angle_alpha   90.00
_cell.angle_beta   90.00
_cell.angle_gamma   90.00
#
_symmetry.space_group_name_H-M   'P 1'
#
loop_
_entity.id
_entity.type
_entity.pdbx_description
1 polymer ?
#
loop_
_entity_poly.entity_id
_entity_poly.type
_entity_poly.pdbx_seq_one_letter_code
_entity_poly.pdbx_strand_id
1 'polypeptide(L)'
;TSYTYTMDDSCLFINDGHDIESYLFWLNNTYYNDNLSKEDLKKAVLINLIDPTTYYCIGSFFYYLFSGKEMKMPVISIKELKMLPNLRLGLAPYGIEYFIENFMSYKRAPIYSYFRVGRHNQNTYWGLGIEYPFLFRFKSCQLGFRCDFYKQPRLYFKNGLFEYYNIQVGYYEEELNRMIYGISSSLIFNKRLLKKHDISFFLEGGYKTRGFVPGQALRNSVILRIGFGFNTF
;
A
#
# COMPACT_ATOMS: atom_id res chain seq x y z
N THR A 1 16.16 24.55 -37.50
CA THR A 1 16.46 23.13 -37.79
C THR A 1 15.59 22.30 -36.89
N SER A 2 14.53 21.70 -37.44
CA SER A 2 13.58 20.87 -36.69
C SER A 2 14.15 19.47 -36.52
N TYR A 3 14.50 19.10 -35.30
CA TYR A 3 14.89 17.73 -34.98
C TYR A 3 13.61 16.91 -34.74
N THR A 4 13.26 16.09 -35.72
CA THR A 4 12.21 15.08 -35.55
C THR A 4 12.82 13.93 -34.77
N TYR A 5 12.62 13.91 -33.45
CA TYR A 5 12.83 12.69 -32.67
C TYR A 5 11.61 11.80 -32.91
N THR A 6 11.73 10.87 -33.85
CA THR A 6 10.91 9.67 -33.82
C THR A 6 11.30 8.93 -32.55
N MET A 7 10.50 9.02 -31.48
CA MET A 7 10.52 7.97 -30.48
C MET A 7 10.14 6.71 -31.25
N ASP A 8 11.09 5.81 -31.36
CA ASP A 8 10.88 4.50 -31.93
C ASP A 8 9.82 3.81 -31.05
N ASP A 9 8.58 3.70 -31.55
CA ASP A 9 7.46 3.09 -30.83
C ASP A 9 7.74 1.62 -30.45
N SER A 10 8.86 1.05 -30.93
CA SER A 10 9.40 -0.23 -30.49
C SER A 10 9.70 -0.30 -28.98
N CYS A 11 9.92 0.84 -28.28
CA CYS A 11 10.07 0.88 -26.82
C CYS A 11 8.74 1.08 -26.05
N LEU A 12 7.63 1.38 -26.74
CA LEU A 12 6.27 1.36 -26.18
C LEU A 12 5.70 -0.05 -26.08
N PHE A 13 6.27 -1.01 -26.81
CA PHE A 13 6.13 -2.44 -26.52
C PHE A 13 7.05 -2.80 -25.37
N ILE A 14 6.62 -2.41 -24.16
CA ILE A 14 7.06 -3.03 -22.91
C ILE A 14 7.00 -4.54 -23.15
N ASN A 15 8.16 -5.19 -23.23
CA ASN A 15 8.24 -6.64 -23.18
C ASN A 15 7.36 -7.10 -22.03
N ASP A 16 6.36 -7.93 -22.34
CA ASP A 16 5.46 -8.54 -21.36
C ASP A 16 6.29 -9.11 -20.21
N GLY A 17 6.26 -8.46 -19.03
CA GLY A 17 6.83 -9.02 -17.81
C GLY A 17 7.60 -8.12 -16.83
N HIS A 18 7.78 -6.81 -17.06
CA HIS A 18 8.57 -5.97 -16.13
C HIS A 18 7.84 -4.74 -15.59
N ASP A 19 6.93 -4.96 -14.63
CA ASP A 19 6.22 -3.90 -13.88
C ASP A 19 7.15 -2.84 -13.27
N ILE A 20 8.36 -3.24 -12.85
CA ILE A 20 9.36 -2.35 -12.27
C ILE A 20 9.96 -1.41 -13.32
N GLU A 21 10.23 -1.90 -14.53
CA GLU A 21 10.84 -1.08 -15.58
C GLU A 21 9.83 -0.07 -16.10
N SER A 22 8.57 -0.50 -16.28
CA SER A 22 7.44 0.38 -16.55
C SER A 22 7.27 1.45 -15.46
N TYR A 23 7.36 1.06 -14.18
CA TYR A 23 7.28 1.99 -13.06
C TYR A 23 8.39 3.05 -13.13
N LEU A 24 9.66 2.64 -13.31
CA LEU A 24 10.79 3.56 -13.40
C LEU A 24 10.66 4.49 -14.62
N PHE A 25 10.23 3.95 -15.76
CA PHE A 25 9.98 4.74 -16.97
C PHE A 25 8.96 5.85 -16.72
N TRP A 26 7.78 5.51 -16.19
CA TRP A 26 6.72 6.49 -15.94
C TRP A 26 7.10 7.49 -14.84
N LEU A 27 7.79 7.03 -13.78
CA LEU A 27 8.25 7.90 -12.71
C LEU A 27 9.26 8.92 -13.22
N ASN A 28 10.29 8.46 -13.93
CA ASN A 28 11.36 9.33 -14.46
C ASN A 28 10.86 10.28 -15.55
N ASN A 29 9.89 9.85 -16.38
CA ASN A 29 9.23 10.75 -17.33
C ASN A 29 8.36 11.81 -16.63
N THR A 30 7.81 11.49 -15.46
CA THR A 30 7.04 12.47 -14.67
C THR A 30 7.96 13.43 -13.93
N TYR A 31 9.06 12.93 -13.38
CA TYR A 31 10.02 13.64 -12.53
C TYR A 31 11.40 13.72 -13.20
N TYR A 32 11.48 14.40 -14.35
CA TYR A 32 12.67 14.45 -15.20
C TYR A 32 13.95 14.98 -14.54
N ASN A 33 13.82 15.75 -13.45
CA ASN A 33 14.92 16.35 -12.69
C ASN A 33 15.46 15.43 -11.57
N ASP A 34 14.76 14.36 -11.21
CA ASP A 34 15.16 13.45 -10.12
C ASP A 34 14.91 12.00 -10.54
N ASN A 35 15.83 11.45 -11.33
CA ASN A 35 15.68 10.10 -11.87
C ASN A 35 16.00 9.05 -10.82
N LEU A 36 15.11 8.07 -10.68
CA LEU A 36 15.31 6.87 -9.89
C LEU A 36 15.90 5.76 -10.77
N SER A 37 17.07 5.22 -10.40
CA SER A 37 17.69 4.12 -11.12
C SER A 37 17.23 2.73 -10.63
N LYS A 38 17.45 1.70 -11.44
CA LYS A 38 17.21 0.30 -11.05
C LYS A 38 18.10 -0.12 -9.88
N GLU A 39 19.34 0.35 -9.85
CA GLU A 39 20.29 0.14 -8.75
C GLU A 39 19.82 0.78 -7.45
N ASP A 40 19.22 1.97 -7.50
CA ASP A 40 18.66 2.62 -6.31
C ASP A 40 17.48 1.80 -5.75
N LEU A 41 16.62 1.30 -6.63
CA LEU A 41 15.53 0.43 -6.22
C LEU A 41 16.04 -0.89 -5.62
N LYS A 42 17.06 -1.53 -6.22
CA LYS A 42 17.69 -2.74 -5.66
C LYS A 42 18.22 -2.50 -4.24
N LYS A 43 18.89 -1.36 -4.02
CA LYS A 43 19.37 -0.97 -2.69
C LYS A 43 18.21 -0.73 -1.73
N ALA A 44 17.15 -0.07 -2.18
CA ALA A 44 15.99 0.22 -1.36
C ALA A 44 15.23 -1.06 -0.96
N VAL A 45 15.15 -2.06 -1.83
CA VAL A 45 14.54 -3.37 -1.56
C VAL A 45 15.26 -4.14 -0.45
N LEU A 46 16.54 -3.86 -0.19
CA LEU A 46 17.26 -4.51 0.92
C LEU A 46 16.59 -4.27 2.28
N ILE A 47 15.75 -3.24 2.43
CA ILE A 47 14.97 -3.06 3.67
C ILE A 47 14.01 -4.22 3.95
N ASN A 48 13.52 -4.90 2.91
CA ASN A 48 12.66 -6.07 3.05
C ASN A 48 13.43 -7.26 3.66
N LEU A 49 14.77 -7.25 3.60
CA LEU A 49 15.61 -8.23 4.31
C LEU A 49 15.66 -7.97 5.81
N ILE A 50 14.97 -6.97 6.35
CA ILE A 50 14.84 -6.76 7.79
C ILE A 50 13.48 -7.28 8.28
N ASP A 51 12.61 -7.77 7.39
CA ASP A 51 11.31 -8.33 7.76
C ASP A 51 11.49 -9.63 8.57
N PRO A 52 11.14 -9.62 9.88
CA PRO A 52 11.25 -10.81 10.71
C PRO A 52 10.30 -11.93 10.25
N THR A 53 9.19 -11.59 9.60
CA THR A 53 8.19 -12.54 9.10
C THR A 53 8.80 -13.42 8.01
N THR A 54 9.55 -12.83 7.08
CA THR A 54 10.20 -13.56 5.98
C THR A 54 11.17 -14.63 6.51
N TYR A 55 12.07 -14.27 7.43
CA TYR A 55 12.99 -15.25 8.03
C TYR A 55 12.28 -16.29 8.86
N TYR A 56 11.23 -15.88 9.58
CA TYR A 56 10.43 -16.80 10.36
C TYR A 56 9.71 -17.82 9.47
N CYS A 57 9.14 -17.39 8.34
CA CYS A 57 8.52 -18.29 7.36
C CYS A 57 9.54 -19.31 6.83
N ILE A 58 10.73 -18.86 6.41
CA ILE A 58 11.80 -19.76 5.92
C ILE A 58 12.23 -20.75 7.03
N GLY A 59 12.49 -20.25 8.23
CA GLY A 59 12.89 -21.07 9.37
C GLY A 59 11.81 -22.07 9.77
N SER A 60 10.54 -21.66 9.79
CA SER A 60 9.39 -22.52 10.11
C SER A 60 9.20 -23.63 9.08
N PHE A 61 9.46 -23.35 7.80
CA PHE A 61 9.41 -24.34 6.73
C PHE A 61 10.44 -25.45 6.95
N PHE A 62 11.71 -25.09 7.17
CA PHE A 62 12.75 -26.08 7.45
C PHE A 62 12.53 -26.79 8.78
N TYR A 63 12.12 -26.06 9.83
CA TYR A 63 11.80 -26.65 11.12
C TYR A 63 10.69 -27.70 10.99
N TYR A 64 9.63 -27.40 10.24
CA TYR A 64 8.55 -28.35 9.97
C TYR A 64 9.06 -29.57 9.18
N LEU A 65 9.84 -29.35 8.12
CA LEU A 65 10.38 -30.42 7.28
C LEU A 65 11.22 -31.43 8.09
N PHE A 66 12.04 -30.96 9.02
CA PHE A 66 12.94 -31.84 9.80
C PHE A 66 12.34 -32.37 11.10
N SER A 67 11.45 -31.62 11.75
CA SER A 67 10.91 -32.00 13.07
C SER A 67 9.47 -32.52 13.04
N GLY A 68 8.73 -32.28 11.95
CA GLY A 68 7.29 -32.52 11.85
C GLY A 68 6.45 -31.63 12.77
N LYS A 69 7.03 -30.60 13.40
CA LYS A 69 6.37 -29.72 14.37
C LYS A 69 6.22 -28.31 13.83
N GLU A 70 5.18 -27.64 14.27
CA GLU A 70 4.99 -26.21 14.02
C GLU A 70 5.92 -25.38 14.91
N MET A 71 6.62 -24.43 14.28
CA MET A 71 7.32 -23.38 15.03
C MET A 71 6.28 -22.37 15.53
N LYS A 72 6.53 -21.70 16.67
CA LYS A 72 5.70 -20.57 17.13
C LYS A 72 6.37 -19.24 16.80
N MET A 73 5.60 -18.29 16.25
CA MET A 73 6.16 -17.00 15.85
C MET A 73 6.52 -16.17 17.07
N PRO A 74 7.77 -15.70 17.21
CA PRO A 74 8.14 -14.83 18.31
C PRO A 74 7.39 -13.50 18.14
N VAL A 75 6.58 -13.16 19.14
CA VAL A 75 5.82 -11.90 19.20
C VAL A 75 6.37 -11.07 20.34
N ILE A 76 6.59 -9.77 20.11
CA ILE A 76 6.96 -8.84 21.17
C ILE A 76 5.73 -8.65 22.06
N SER A 77 5.80 -9.11 23.31
CA SER A 77 4.67 -9.07 24.24
C SER A 77 4.90 -8.03 25.33
N ILE A 78 4.11 -6.95 25.32
CA ILE A 78 4.10 -5.90 26.33
C ILE A 78 2.73 -5.96 27.04
N LYS A 79 2.66 -6.62 28.20
CA LYS A 79 1.40 -6.90 28.92
C LYS A 79 0.40 -7.65 28.02
N GLU A 80 -0.78 -7.07 27.77
CA GLU A 80 -1.84 -7.64 26.92
C GLU A 80 -1.67 -7.34 25.44
N LEU A 81 -0.67 -6.51 25.08
CA LEU A 81 -0.37 -6.13 23.71
C LEU A 81 0.70 -7.06 23.14
N LYS A 82 0.38 -7.75 22.05
CA LYS A 82 1.35 -8.51 21.25
C LYS A 82 1.61 -7.76 19.96
N MET A 83 2.86 -7.62 19.55
CA MET A 83 3.27 -6.86 18.38
C MET A 83 4.18 -7.69 17.47
N LEU A 84 4.01 -7.49 16.17
CA LEU A 84 4.82 -8.02 15.09
C LEU A 84 5.14 -6.86 14.15
N PRO A 85 6.25 -6.13 14.41
CA PRO A 85 6.71 -5.09 13.52
C PRO A 85 7.22 -5.70 12.21
N ASN A 86 6.98 -5.02 11.10
CA ASN A 86 7.49 -5.37 9.78
C ASN A 86 7.98 -4.11 9.07
N LEU A 87 9.07 -4.23 8.30
CA LEU A 87 9.59 -3.20 7.44
C LEU A 87 9.44 -3.63 5.98
N ARG A 88 8.86 -2.76 5.15
CA ARG A 88 8.78 -3.04 3.72
C ARG A 88 8.91 -1.81 2.84
N LEU A 89 9.29 -2.06 1.60
CA LEU A 89 9.24 -1.10 0.52
C LEU A 89 7.83 -1.03 -0.09
N GLY A 90 7.39 0.16 -0.46
CA GLY A 90 6.21 0.41 -1.28
C GLY A 90 6.56 1.28 -2.48
N LEU A 91 5.87 1.04 -3.60
CA LEU A 91 5.97 1.85 -4.80
C LEU A 91 4.74 2.75 -4.88
N ALA A 92 4.93 4.06 -4.75
CA ALA A 92 3.88 5.04 -4.94
C ALA A 92 4.05 5.73 -6.30
N PRO A 93 2.97 6.27 -6.90
CA PRO A 93 3.06 6.96 -8.20
C PRO A 93 3.96 8.20 -8.23
N TYR A 94 4.46 8.63 -7.07
CA TYR A 94 5.35 9.77 -6.87
C TYR A 94 6.71 9.37 -6.26
N GLY A 95 7.03 8.07 -6.21
CA GLY A 95 8.32 7.58 -5.73
C GLY A 95 8.20 6.46 -4.70
N ILE A 96 9.35 6.07 -4.16
CA ILE A 96 9.47 4.96 -3.20
C ILE A 96 9.02 5.40 -1.80
N GLU A 97 8.25 4.54 -1.13
CA GLU A 97 7.86 4.67 0.27
C GLU A 97 8.46 3.55 1.12
N TYR A 98 8.95 3.88 2.31
CA TYR A 98 9.36 2.94 3.34
C TYR A 98 8.25 2.82 4.38
N PHE A 99 7.81 1.59 4.62
CA PHE A 99 6.74 1.27 5.56
C PHE A 99 7.33 0.65 6.83
N ILE A 100 6.83 1.12 7.97
CA ILE A 100 6.90 0.45 9.26
C ILE A 100 5.50 0.00 9.59
N GLU A 101 5.23 -1.29 9.43
CA GLU A 101 3.94 -1.90 9.72
C GLU A 101 3.99 -2.58 11.08
N ASN A 102 2.87 -2.60 11.78
CA ASN A 102 2.74 -3.26 13.06
C ASN A 102 1.45 -4.06 13.06
N PHE A 103 1.58 -5.39 13.02
CA PHE A 103 0.48 -6.31 13.28
C PHE A 103 0.41 -6.53 14.78
N MET A 104 -0.67 -6.09 15.39
CA MET A 104 -0.86 -6.10 16.83
C MET A 104 -2.06 -6.95 17.23
N SER A 105 -2.03 -7.48 18.44
CA SER A 105 -3.19 -8.10 19.09
C SER A 105 -3.34 -7.53 20.48
N TYR A 106 -4.49 -6.92 20.76
CA TYR A 106 -4.87 -6.43 22.08
C TYR A 106 -6.12 -7.16 22.55
N LYS A 107 -6.08 -7.85 23.70
CA LYS A 107 -7.21 -8.65 24.22
C LYS A 107 -7.84 -9.61 23.18
N ARG A 108 -6.99 -10.24 22.36
CA ARG A 108 -7.39 -11.14 21.23
C ARG A 108 -8.16 -10.44 20.10
N ALA A 109 -8.03 -9.12 19.98
CA ALA A 109 -8.52 -8.37 18.84
C ALA A 109 -7.33 -7.91 17.98
N PRO A 110 -7.24 -8.31 16.70
CA PRO A 110 -6.21 -7.82 15.81
C PRO A 110 -6.37 -6.32 15.57
N ILE A 111 -5.24 -5.63 15.54
CA ILE A 111 -5.12 -4.22 15.18
C ILE A 111 -3.95 -4.16 14.19
N TYR A 112 -4.15 -3.51 13.05
CA TYR A 112 -3.09 -3.24 12.09
C TYR A 112 -2.82 -1.74 12.10
N SER A 113 -1.56 -1.36 12.06
CA SER A 113 -1.19 0.03 11.87
C SER A 113 0.07 0.12 11.04
N TYR A 114 0.25 1.23 10.36
CA TYR A 114 1.47 1.47 9.61
C TYR A 114 1.81 2.96 9.63
N PHE A 115 3.10 3.22 9.54
CA PHE A 115 3.65 4.52 9.16
C PHE A 115 4.43 4.34 7.87
N ARG A 116 4.26 5.26 6.92
CA ARG A 116 5.01 5.29 5.67
C ARG A 116 5.67 6.63 5.48
N VAL A 117 6.88 6.64 4.93
CA VAL A 117 7.63 7.86 4.63
C VAL A 117 8.45 7.65 3.36
N GLY A 118 8.60 8.69 2.56
CA GLY A 118 9.52 8.67 1.44
C GLY A 118 9.85 10.07 0.96
N ARG A 119 10.83 10.12 0.06
CA ARG A 119 11.33 11.35 -0.52
C ARG A 119 11.65 11.14 -1.99
N HIS A 120 11.13 12.03 -2.84
CA HIS A 120 11.41 12.03 -4.27
C HIS A 120 11.06 13.39 -4.88
N ASN A 121 11.87 13.85 -5.83
CA ASN A 121 11.78 15.15 -6.49
C ASN A 121 11.55 16.32 -5.52
N GLN A 122 12.43 16.45 -4.53
CA GLN A 122 12.33 17.45 -3.43
C GLN A 122 11.08 17.35 -2.54
N ASN A 123 10.17 16.41 -2.80
CA ASN A 123 8.99 16.18 -1.97
C ASN A 123 9.32 15.21 -0.84
N THR A 124 8.89 15.55 0.36
CA THR A 124 8.84 14.63 1.50
C THR A 124 7.40 14.30 1.81
N TYR A 125 7.04 13.03 1.66
CA TYR A 125 5.70 12.52 1.88
C TYR A 125 5.69 11.49 2.99
N TRP A 126 4.54 11.40 3.64
CA TRP A 126 4.31 10.45 4.72
C TRP A 126 2.83 10.07 4.83
N GLY A 127 2.57 8.97 5.51
CA GLY A 127 1.22 8.57 5.88
C GLY A 127 1.21 7.71 7.12
N LEU A 128 0.06 7.68 7.78
CA LEU A 128 -0.21 6.88 8.95
C LEU A 128 -1.56 6.22 8.74
N GLY A 129 -1.65 4.91 8.96
CA GLY A 129 -2.92 4.21 8.95
C GLY A 129 -3.10 3.36 10.19
N ILE A 130 -4.35 3.22 10.61
CA ILE A 130 -4.78 2.30 11.65
C ILE A 130 -6.06 1.60 11.22
N GLU A 131 -6.11 0.31 11.44
CA GLU A 131 -7.26 -0.54 11.20
C GLU A 131 -7.52 -1.36 12.47
N TYR A 132 -8.71 -1.17 13.03
CA TYR A 132 -9.17 -1.94 14.17
C TYR A 132 -10.51 -2.60 13.81
N PRO A 133 -10.49 -3.81 13.22
CA PRO A 133 -11.68 -4.47 12.65
C PRO A 133 -12.71 -4.92 13.69
N PHE A 134 -12.34 -5.01 14.97
CA PHE A 134 -13.21 -5.51 16.05
C PHE A 134 -13.18 -4.63 17.30
N LEU A 135 -13.35 -3.32 17.11
CA LEU A 135 -13.41 -2.34 18.21
C LEU A 135 -14.53 -2.66 19.22
N PHE A 136 -15.74 -2.97 18.71
CA PHE A 136 -16.88 -3.37 19.54
C PHE A 136 -17.40 -4.74 19.11
N ARG A 137 -17.75 -5.58 20.08
CA ARG A 137 -18.33 -6.93 19.85
C ARG A 137 -19.66 -7.06 20.58
N PHE A 138 -20.74 -7.24 19.83
CA PHE A 138 -22.10 -7.41 20.34
C PHE A 138 -22.68 -8.75 19.86
N LYS A 139 -22.58 -9.81 20.69
CA LYS A 139 -23.07 -11.16 20.36
C LYS A 139 -22.54 -11.66 18.99
N SER A 140 -23.35 -11.58 17.93
CA SER A 140 -23.02 -11.99 16.56
C SER A 140 -22.55 -10.85 15.65
N CYS A 141 -22.54 -9.61 16.14
CA CYS A 141 -22.12 -8.43 15.41
C CYS A 141 -20.79 -7.89 15.94
N GLN A 142 -19.98 -7.35 15.05
CA GLN A 142 -18.73 -6.70 15.37
C GLN A 142 -18.63 -5.41 14.55
N LEU A 143 -18.16 -4.35 15.21
CA LEU A 143 -17.92 -3.06 14.61
C LEU A 143 -16.44 -2.72 14.76
N GLY A 144 -15.87 -2.20 13.68
CA GLY A 144 -14.50 -1.74 13.61
C GLY A 144 -14.42 -0.45 12.82
N PHE A 145 -13.21 0.07 12.71
CA PHE A 145 -12.93 1.25 11.92
C PHE A 145 -11.57 1.13 11.26
N ARG A 146 -11.40 1.91 10.19
CA ARG A 146 -10.13 2.15 9.54
C ARG A 146 -9.98 3.65 9.31
N CYS A 147 -8.79 4.15 9.54
CA CYS A 147 -8.46 5.53 9.28
C CYS A 147 -7.03 5.64 8.73
N ASP A 148 -6.86 6.39 7.66
CA ASP A 148 -5.57 6.67 7.04
C ASP A 148 -5.42 8.19 6.88
N PHE A 149 -4.31 8.75 7.35
CA PHE A 149 -3.91 10.14 7.17
C PHE A 149 -2.66 10.19 6.31
N TYR A 150 -2.58 11.17 5.41
CA TYR A 150 -1.43 11.26 4.53
C TYR A 150 -1.12 12.69 4.09
N LYS A 151 0.17 12.93 3.85
CA LYS A 151 0.71 14.09 3.17
C LYS A 151 1.52 13.60 1.97
N GLN A 152 1.09 13.95 0.75
CA GLN A 152 1.72 13.45 -0.48
C GLN A 152 1.61 14.46 -1.63
N PRO A 153 2.42 14.33 -2.70
CA PRO A 153 2.28 15.14 -3.90
C PRO A 153 0.89 15.03 -4.53
N ARG A 154 0.42 16.12 -5.12
CA ARG A 154 -0.83 16.11 -5.88
C ARG A 154 -0.65 15.29 -7.15
N LEU A 155 -1.40 14.19 -7.26
CA LEU A 155 -1.44 13.40 -8.48
C LEU A 155 -2.31 14.08 -9.53
N TYR A 156 -1.77 14.28 -10.73
CA TYR A 156 -2.48 14.84 -11.87
C TYR A 156 -2.84 13.73 -12.86
N PHE A 157 -4.05 13.80 -13.39
CA PHE A 157 -4.52 12.93 -14.46
C PHE A 157 -4.87 13.84 -15.62
N LYS A 158 -4.02 13.90 -16.65
CA LYS A 158 -4.44 14.47 -17.94
C LYS A 158 -5.34 13.42 -18.61
N ASN A 159 -6.60 13.78 -18.87
CA ASN A 159 -7.46 12.97 -19.71
C ASN A 159 -6.86 12.96 -21.12
N GLY A 160 -6.64 11.78 -21.68
CA GLY A 160 -6.02 11.63 -23.00
C GLY A 160 -6.94 12.15 -24.12
N LEU A 161 -6.72 13.39 -24.52
CA LEU A 161 -6.97 13.89 -25.88
C LEU A 161 -5.67 14.59 -26.28
N PHE A 162 -4.71 13.82 -26.80
CA PHE A 162 -3.44 14.37 -27.27
C PHE A 162 -3.59 14.82 -28.72
N GLU A 163 -3.66 16.14 -28.94
CA GLU A 163 -3.26 16.73 -30.22
C GLU A 163 -1.74 16.94 -30.18
N TYR A 164 -1.04 16.27 -31.09
CA TYR A 164 0.41 16.31 -31.23
C TYR A 164 0.86 17.66 -31.83
N TYR A 165 1.10 18.66 -31.00
CA TYR A 165 1.94 19.81 -31.36
C TYR A 165 2.83 20.22 -30.19
N ASN A 166 4.15 20.03 -30.35
CA ASN A 166 5.25 20.57 -29.54
C ASN A 166 4.96 20.69 -28.02
N ILE A 167 4.82 19.56 -27.35
CA ILE A 167 4.42 19.48 -25.94
C ILE A 167 5.67 19.30 -25.07
N GLN A 168 5.85 20.18 -24.08
CA GLN A 168 6.64 19.85 -22.90
C GLN A 168 5.95 18.67 -22.21
N VAL A 169 6.47 17.46 -22.44
CA VAL A 169 5.95 16.21 -21.86
C VAL A 169 6.26 16.22 -20.37
N GLY A 170 5.38 16.83 -19.58
CA GLY A 170 5.57 16.94 -18.14
C GLY A 170 4.60 17.90 -17.47
N TYR A 171 4.62 17.88 -16.15
CA TYR A 171 3.98 18.89 -15.30
C TYR A 171 5.08 19.87 -14.84
N TYR A 172 4.72 21.11 -14.52
CA TYR A 172 5.70 22.05 -13.95
C TYR A 172 6.20 21.52 -12.60
N GLU A 173 7.47 21.77 -12.28
CA GLU A 173 8.07 21.28 -11.01
C GLU A 173 7.30 21.80 -9.79
N GLU A 174 6.81 23.04 -9.82
CA GLU A 174 5.94 23.61 -8.79
C GLU A 174 4.62 22.84 -8.64
N GLU A 175 4.05 22.36 -9.74
CA GLU A 175 2.82 21.56 -9.72
C GLU A 175 3.08 20.18 -9.13
N LEU A 176 4.17 19.52 -9.55
CA LEU A 176 4.61 18.22 -9.06
C LEU A 176 4.95 18.25 -7.57
N ASN A 177 5.45 19.38 -7.09
CA ASN A 177 5.86 19.55 -5.69
C ASN A 177 4.75 20.12 -4.80
N ARG A 178 3.55 20.30 -5.35
CA ARG A 178 2.39 20.75 -4.58
C ARG A 178 1.87 19.63 -3.68
N MET A 179 2.20 19.73 -2.40
CA MET A 179 1.76 18.78 -1.38
C MET A 179 0.27 18.95 -1.04
N ILE A 180 -0.40 17.83 -0.82
CA ILE A 180 -1.78 17.76 -0.32
C ILE A 180 -1.83 16.95 0.97
N TYR A 181 -2.75 17.32 1.85
CA TYR A 181 -3.14 16.54 3.01
C TYR A 181 -4.47 15.84 2.72
N GLY A 182 -4.60 14.60 3.18
CA GLY A 182 -5.85 13.89 3.04
C GLY A 182 -6.08 12.85 4.11
N ILE A 183 -7.30 12.35 4.10
CA ILE A 183 -7.84 11.41 5.07
C ILE A 183 -8.73 10.41 4.34
N SER A 184 -8.63 9.16 4.76
CA SER A 184 -9.55 8.07 4.43
C SER A 184 -10.09 7.53 5.73
N SER A 185 -11.41 7.39 5.85
CA SER A 185 -12.02 6.78 7.02
C SER A 185 -13.19 5.89 6.61
N SER A 186 -13.28 4.72 7.22
CA SER A 186 -14.36 3.77 7.01
C SER A 186 -14.73 3.05 8.30
N LEU A 187 -16.01 2.65 8.37
CA LEU A 187 -16.54 1.76 9.39
C LEU A 187 -16.61 0.35 8.82
N ILE A 188 -16.20 -0.61 9.63
CA ILE A 188 -16.20 -2.03 9.29
C ILE A 188 -17.29 -2.70 10.13
N PHE A 189 -18.21 -3.37 9.48
CA PHE A 189 -19.26 -4.16 10.10
C PHE A 189 -19.10 -5.63 9.71
N ASN A 190 -19.07 -6.48 10.72
CA ASN A 190 -19.01 -7.92 10.57
C ASN A 190 -20.17 -8.57 11.32
N LYS A 191 -20.93 -9.43 10.66
CA LYS A 191 -22.04 -10.17 11.27
C LYS A 191 -21.92 -11.66 10.98
N ARG A 192 -21.88 -12.47 12.03
CA ARG A 192 -22.05 -13.92 11.90
C ARG A 192 -23.52 -14.23 11.66
N LEU A 193 -23.84 -14.76 10.48
CA LEU A 193 -25.21 -15.03 10.03
C LEU A 193 -25.73 -16.37 10.57
N LEU A 194 -24.93 -17.43 10.46
CA LEU A 194 -25.33 -18.79 10.86
C LEU A 194 -24.23 -19.43 11.70
N LYS A 195 -24.51 -19.72 12.97
CA LYS A 195 -23.55 -20.38 13.89
C LYS A 195 -23.17 -21.81 13.47
N LYS A 196 -24.07 -22.52 12.78
CA LYS A 196 -23.88 -23.93 12.40
C LYS A 196 -22.97 -24.10 11.17
N HIS A 197 -22.92 -23.10 10.31
CA HIS A 197 -22.14 -23.12 9.06
C HIS A 197 -21.03 -22.05 9.03
N ASP A 198 -20.81 -21.38 10.18
CA ASP A 198 -19.87 -20.26 10.36
C ASP A 198 -19.82 -19.28 9.17
N ILE A 199 -21.01 -18.92 8.66
CA ILE A 199 -21.14 -17.92 7.59
C ILE A 199 -21.08 -16.53 8.22
N SER A 200 -20.24 -15.67 7.67
CA SER A 200 -20.12 -14.26 8.07
C SER A 200 -20.42 -13.33 6.90
N PHE A 201 -20.96 -12.16 7.23
CA PHE A 201 -21.17 -11.04 6.33
C PHE A 201 -20.24 -9.90 6.75
N PHE A 202 -19.54 -9.33 5.77
CA PHE A 202 -18.64 -8.20 5.92
C PHE A 202 -19.18 -7.02 5.11
N LEU A 203 -19.17 -5.85 5.71
CA LEU A 203 -19.49 -4.57 5.07
C LEU A 203 -18.50 -3.51 5.56
N GLU A 204 -17.84 -2.83 4.64
CA GLU A 204 -17.05 -1.63 4.92
C GLU A 204 -17.65 -0.45 4.17
N GLY A 205 -17.93 0.64 4.89
CA GLY A 205 -18.49 1.86 4.34
C GLY A 205 -17.71 3.08 4.81
N GLY A 206 -17.34 3.97 3.90
CA GLY A 206 -16.52 5.13 4.25
C GLY A 206 -16.34 6.14 3.13
N TYR A 207 -15.44 7.08 3.35
CA TYR A 207 -15.07 8.10 2.38
C TYR A 207 -13.58 8.39 2.45
N LYS A 208 -13.00 8.68 1.28
CA LYS A 208 -11.61 9.07 1.14
C LYS A 208 -11.51 10.36 0.34
N THR A 209 -10.64 11.27 0.79
CA THR A 209 -10.27 12.46 0.03
C THR A 209 -9.29 12.11 -1.12
N ARG A 210 -8.96 13.09 -1.97
CA ARG A 210 -8.02 12.87 -3.07
C ARG A 210 -6.64 12.44 -2.54
N GLY A 211 -5.98 11.53 -3.26
CA GLY A 211 -4.64 11.04 -2.89
C GLY A 211 -4.43 9.56 -3.19
N PHE A 212 -3.21 9.07 -3.05
CA PHE A 212 -2.88 7.66 -3.11
C PHE A 212 -2.96 7.01 -1.72
N VAL A 213 -3.75 5.94 -1.64
CA VAL A 213 -3.75 4.95 -0.56
C VAL A 213 -3.74 3.59 -1.26
N PRO A 214 -2.83 2.67 -0.94
CA PRO A 214 -2.75 1.38 -1.63
C PRO A 214 -4.10 0.64 -1.63
N GLY A 215 -4.51 0.14 -2.79
CA GLY A 215 -5.79 -0.57 -2.96
C GLY A 215 -7.04 0.33 -2.93
N GLN A 216 -6.91 1.64 -3.13
CA GLN A 216 -8.03 2.59 -3.21
C GLN A 216 -7.90 3.51 -4.43
N ALA A 217 -9.02 4.07 -4.89
CA ALA A 217 -9.04 5.01 -6.01
C ALA A 217 -8.23 6.28 -5.69
N LEU A 218 -7.58 6.87 -6.69
CA LEU A 218 -6.72 8.06 -6.51
C LEU A 218 -7.52 9.36 -6.31
N ARG A 219 -8.75 9.40 -6.83
CA ARG A 219 -9.70 10.50 -6.65
C ARG A 219 -10.35 10.44 -5.27
N ASN A 220 -11.10 11.48 -4.91
CA ASN A 220 -12.01 11.39 -3.78
C ASN A 220 -13.14 10.43 -4.13
N SER A 221 -13.46 9.51 -3.22
CA SER A 221 -14.38 8.43 -3.51
C SER A 221 -15.04 7.90 -2.25
N VAL A 222 -16.27 7.41 -2.42
CA VAL A 222 -16.92 6.55 -1.42
C VAL A 222 -16.17 5.22 -1.38
N ILE A 223 -15.93 4.70 -0.17
CA ILE A 223 -15.40 3.36 0.05
C ILE A 223 -16.60 2.46 0.35
N LEU A 224 -16.78 1.43 -0.47
CA LEU A 224 -17.76 0.39 -0.24
C LEU A 224 -17.12 -0.96 -0.54
N ARG A 225 -17.08 -1.85 0.45
CA ARG A 225 -16.66 -3.24 0.27
C ARG A 225 -17.67 -4.15 0.93
N ILE A 226 -18.05 -5.22 0.24
CA ILE A 226 -19.02 -6.21 0.70
C ILE A 226 -18.39 -7.58 0.50
N GLY A 227 -18.55 -8.46 1.49
CA GLY A 227 -18.00 -9.81 1.42
C GLY A 227 -18.81 -10.82 2.23
N PHE A 228 -18.69 -12.08 1.85
CA PHE A 228 -19.19 -13.21 2.62
C PHE A 228 -18.02 -14.13 2.96
N GLY A 229 -17.91 -14.51 4.24
CA GLY A 229 -16.96 -15.50 4.71
C GLY A 229 -17.64 -16.84 4.91
N PHE A 230 -17.02 -17.90 4.40
CA PHE A 230 -17.45 -19.28 4.62
C PHE A 230 -16.32 -20.01 5.35
N ASN A 231 -16.54 -20.36 6.61
CA ASN A 231 -15.63 -21.22 7.34
C ASN A 231 -16.10 -22.66 7.18
N THR A 232 -15.77 -23.27 6.05
CA THR A 232 -15.93 -24.71 5.82
C THR A 232 -14.62 -25.42 6.15
N PHE A 233 -14.44 -25.80 7.41
CA PHE A 233 -13.49 -26.82 7.85
C PHE A 233 -14.08 -27.58 9.03
#